data_AF-A0A935B5K8-F1
#
_entry.id   AF-A0A935B5K8-F1
#
_cell.length_a   1.000
_cell.length_b   1.000
_cell.length_c   1.000
_cell.angle_alpha   90.00
_cell.angle_beta   90.00
_cell.angle_gamma   90.00
#
_symmetry.space_group_name_H-M   'P 1'
#
loop_
_entity.id
_entity.type
_entity.pdbx_description
1 polymer ?
#
loop_
_entity_poly.entity_id
_entity_poly.type
_entity_poly.pdbx_seq_one_letter_code
_entity_poly.pdbx_strand_id
1 'polypeptide(L)'
;MAGLPVWSLLCLCLIGNIAIAADALISRDDAGRTRELSAPARRIAAAGGPAEVLLYTLAPTRLVGWNREPSPAARRFIPEALQPRVIIRKLPEGRDPSRDAEFLALAPDLILDYGTVDPDYIERADAIEARLHVPYLLFDGALGRIPDAYRRIGPLVGEEARSTQLAALAQHILEKYRNLLARSPSRRAYVTDSADGLSPIFTDMPAAEIFAWLGLENVAGRLDDAKTLPITFAQVRQWQPDVIFALNPVPARAGRIGHVVAGPEGRARWQGLFRARSAARLDRTTPVGESAARAGLGGDGALAGGPAPGIRTGPAGAFRHAAAP
;
A
#
# COMPACT_ATOMS: atom_id res chain seq x y z
N MET A 1 60.22 12.97 -31.55
CA MET A 1 59.30 12.42 -30.54
C MET A 1 58.23 13.48 -30.29
N ALA A 2 57.01 13.23 -30.77
CA ALA A 2 55.96 14.21 -30.94
C ALA A 2 55.32 14.62 -29.60
N GLY A 3 55.16 15.93 -29.38
CA GLY A 3 54.48 16.49 -28.22
C GLY A 3 52.97 16.26 -28.30
N LEU A 4 52.40 15.72 -27.24
CA LEU A 4 50.96 15.60 -27.07
C LEU A 4 50.34 17.00 -26.98
N PRO A 5 49.29 17.32 -27.77
CA PRO A 5 48.69 18.64 -27.76
C PRO A 5 47.89 18.88 -26.48
N VAL A 6 48.10 20.04 -25.86
CA VAL A 6 47.45 20.57 -24.65
C VAL A 6 45.90 20.60 -24.73
N TRP A 7 45.35 20.42 -25.93
CA TRP A 7 43.90 20.34 -26.18
C TRP A 7 43.24 19.07 -25.60
N SER A 8 44.00 18.01 -25.30
CA SER A 8 43.44 16.78 -24.73
C SER A 8 42.98 16.90 -23.27
N LEU A 9 43.36 17.97 -22.55
CA LEU A 9 42.92 18.21 -21.17
C LEU A 9 41.65 19.08 -21.06
N LEU A 10 41.24 19.76 -22.14
CA LEU A 10 40.04 20.60 -22.15
C LEU A 10 38.76 19.82 -22.50
N CYS A 11 38.86 18.67 -23.16
CA CYS A 11 37.71 17.78 -23.40
C CYS A 11 37.31 16.93 -22.19
N LEU A 12 38.17 16.80 -21.17
CA LEU A 12 37.85 15.99 -19.98
C LEU A 12 37.04 16.76 -18.91
N CYS A 13 36.90 18.09 -19.02
CA CYS A 13 36.11 18.91 -18.10
C CYS A 13 34.67 19.17 -18.56
N LEU A 14 34.27 18.72 -19.77
CA LEU A 14 32.92 18.91 -20.31
C LEU A 14 32.00 17.69 -20.15
N ILE A 15 32.35 16.75 -19.26
CA ILE A 15 31.46 15.65 -18.83
C ILE A 15 30.90 15.94 -17.41
N GLY A 16 31.22 17.10 -16.83
CA GLY A 16 30.70 17.53 -15.53
C GLY A 16 29.33 18.21 -15.64
N ASN A 17 28.31 17.57 -15.06
CA ASN A 17 26.97 18.11 -14.78
C ASN A 17 26.08 18.45 -15.98
N ILE A 18 25.54 17.40 -16.62
CA ILE A 18 24.13 17.50 -17.03
C ILE A 18 23.32 17.46 -15.73
N ALA A 19 23.10 18.64 -15.13
CA ALA A 19 22.01 18.78 -14.18
C ALA A 19 20.73 18.54 -14.98
N ILE A 20 20.08 17.39 -14.78
CA ILE A 20 18.71 17.18 -15.24
C ILE A 20 17.91 18.28 -14.54
N ALA A 21 17.50 19.31 -15.28
CA ALA A 21 16.63 20.34 -14.76
C ALA A 21 15.35 19.65 -14.26
N ALA A 22 15.05 19.80 -12.97
CA ALA A 22 13.75 19.42 -12.47
C ALA A 22 12.77 20.45 -13.01
N ASP A 23 11.76 20.00 -13.76
CA ASP A 23 10.72 20.89 -14.25
C ASP A 23 9.81 21.25 -13.08
N ALA A 24 9.49 22.55 -12.95
CA ALA A 24 8.49 23.01 -12.00
C ALA A 24 7.12 22.44 -12.41
N LEU A 25 6.56 21.58 -11.57
CA LEU A 25 5.26 20.97 -11.76
C LEU A 25 4.27 21.52 -10.74
N ILE A 26 3.23 22.17 -11.23
CA ILE A 26 2.11 22.62 -10.40
C ILE A 26 1.17 21.43 -10.21
N SER A 27 1.08 20.94 -8.97
CA SER A 27 0.20 19.84 -8.59
C SER A 27 -0.95 20.33 -7.73
N ARG A 28 -2.15 19.77 -7.96
CA ARG A 28 -3.34 20.00 -7.15
C ARG A 28 -3.72 18.73 -6.43
N ASP A 29 -3.88 18.81 -5.11
CA ASP A 29 -4.28 17.69 -4.27
C ASP A 29 -5.81 17.61 -4.11
N ASP A 30 -6.31 16.62 -3.36
CA ASP A 30 -7.76 16.42 -3.16
C ASP A 30 -8.36 17.35 -2.10
N ALA A 31 -7.54 18.03 -1.30
CA ALA A 31 -7.96 19.15 -0.46
C ALA A 31 -8.18 20.44 -1.26
N GLY A 32 -7.87 20.43 -2.55
CA GLY A 32 -7.99 21.56 -3.45
C GLY A 32 -6.85 22.56 -3.35
N ARG A 33 -5.77 22.19 -2.69
CA ARG A 33 -4.55 22.98 -2.53
C ARG A 33 -3.66 22.79 -3.74
N THR A 34 -2.96 23.84 -4.14
CA THR A 34 -2.01 23.81 -5.25
C THR A 34 -0.60 24.05 -4.72
N ARG A 35 0.35 23.22 -5.15
CA ARG A 35 1.76 23.30 -4.78
C ARG A 35 2.63 23.22 -6.02
N GLU A 36 3.68 24.04 -6.03
CA GLU A 36 4.74 23.95 -7.01
C GLU A 36 5.80 22.99 -6.49
N LEU A 37 6.22 22.06 -7.35
CA LEU A 37 7.14 20.98 -7.02
C LEU A 37 8.27 20.92 -8.04
N SER A 38 9.47 20.60 -7.57
CA SER A 38 10.54 20.15 -8.45
C SER A 38 10.27 18.70 -8.84
N ALA A 39 9.69 18.47 -10.01
CA ALA A 39 9.37 17.13 -10.47
C ALA A 39 10.52 16.51 -11.32
N PRO A 40 10.72 15.19 -11.24
CA PRO A 40 10.07 14.27 -10.30
C PRO A 40 10.68 14.36 -8.91
N ALA A 41 9.85 14.31 -7.86
CA ALA A 41 10.28 14.23 -6.47
C ALA A 41 11.18 13.02 -6.23
N ARG A 42 12.33 13.23 -5.58
CA ARG A 42 13.38 12.23 -5.41
C ARG A 42 13.40 11.68 -3.98
N ARG A 43 12.95 12.46 -3.00
CA ARG A 43 13.07 12.19 -1.56
C ARG A 43 11.72 12.40 -0.88
N ILE A 44 10.89 11.38 -0.91
CA ILE A 44 9.51 11.45 -0.47
C ILE A 44 9.36 10.88 0.93
N ALA A 45 8.76 11.65 1.82
CA ALA A 45 8.28 11.17 3.11
C ALA A 45 6.79 10.81 3.01
N ALA A 46 6.44 9.59 3.43
CA ALA A 46 5.04 9.17 3.52
C ALA A 46 4.43 9.68 4.83
N ALA A 47 3.34 10.44 4.77
CA ALA A 47 2.68 11.01 5.95
C ALA A 47 1.94 9.98 6.83
N GLY A 48 1.88 8.72 6.39
CA GLY A 48 1.25 7.66 7.16
C GLY A 48 1.40 6.28 6.52
N GLY A 49 0.85 5.26 7.18
CA GLY A 49 0.88 3.88 6.70
C GLY A 49 0.30 3.68 5.29
N PRO A 50 -0.87 4.25 4.96
CA PRO A 50 -1.44 4.09 3.62
C PRO A 50 -0.58 4.72 2.51
N ALA A 51 -0.05 5.92 2.73
CA ALA A 51 0.87 6.58 1.80
C ALA A 51 2.17 5.78 1.60
N GLU A 52 2.71 5.19 2.68
CA GLU A 52 3.90 4.32 2.59
C GLU A 52 3.64 3.11 1.70
N VAL A 53 2.50 2.43 1.88
CA VAL A 53 2.16 1.26 1.06
C VAL A 53 1.97 1.66 -0.41
N LEU A 54 1.29 2.78 -0.67
CA LEU A 54 1.11 3.29 -2.04
C LEU A 54 2.47 3.57 -2.69
N LEU A 55 3.35 4.31 -2.01
CA LEU A 55 4.69 4.63 -2.52
C LEU A 55 5.58 3.40 -2.65
N TYR A 56 5.46 2.42 -1.74
CA TYR A 56 6.17 1.16 -1.86
C TYR A 56 5.81 0.43 -3.17
N THR A 57 4.52 0.43 -3.55
CA THR A 57 4.09 -0.22 -4.79
C THR A 57 4.45 0.56 -6.05
N LEU A 58 4.58 1.89 -5.96
CA LEU A 58 4.80 2.77 -7.10
C LEU A 58 6.28 3.15 -7.27
N ALA A 59 6.90 3.74 -6.25
CA ALA A 59 8.23 4.35 -6.31
C ALA A 59 9.04 4.06 -5.01
N PRO A 60 9.29 2.79 -4.66
CA PRO A 60 9.83 2.42 -3.34
C PRO A 60 11.23 3.01 -3.08
N THR A 61 12.01 3.28 -4.13
CA THR A 61 13.35 3.88 -4.02
C THR A 61 13.34 5.37 -3.70
N ARG A 62 12.16 6.02 -3.74
CA ARG A 62 12.00 7.45 -3.41
C ARG A 62 11.69 7.68 -1.93
N LEU A 63 11.34 6.63 -1.17
CA LEU A 63 11.05 6.75 0.25
C LEU A 63 12.32 7.12 1.04
N VAL A 64 12.28 8.24 1.77
CA VAL A 64 13.40 8.65 2.66
C VAL A 64 13.50 7.78 3.92
N GLY A 65 12.42 7.07 4.26
CA GLY A 65 12.33 6.15 5.37
C GLY A 65 10.95 5.51 5.42
N TRP A 66 10.79 4.55 6.32
CA TRP A 66 9.54 3.82 6.53
C TRP A 66 8.97 4.16 7.91
N ASN A 67 7.67 4.38 7.98
CA ASN A 67 6.88 4.72 9.16
C ASN A 67 6.83 3.59 10.19
N ARG A 68 7.09 2.35 9.77
CA ARG A 68 7.21 1.21 10.68
C ARG A 68 8.18 0.17 10.16
N GLU A 69 8.69 -0.64 11.07
CA GLU A 69 9.44 -1.83 10.70
C GLU A 69 8.48 -2.89 10.12
N PRO A 70 8.73 -3.42 8.91
CA PRO A 70 7.93 -4.50 8.35
C PRO A 70 8.00 -5.74 9.22
N SER A 71 6.83 -6.33 9.49
CA SER A 71 6.75 -7.60 10.21
C SER A 71 7.50 -8.71 9.46
N PRO A 72 7.92 -9.80 10.13
CA PRO A 72 8.58 -10.91 9.46
C PRO A 72 7.77 -11.47 8.28
N ALA A 73 6.44 -11.51 8.41
CA ALA A 73 5.55 -11.94 7.33
C ALA A 73 5.44 -10.93 6.18
N ALA A 74 5.58 -9.62 6.44
CA ALA A 74 5.63 -8.60 5.40
C ALA A 74 6.96 -8.62 4.65
N ARG A 75 8.09 -8.87 5.33
CA ARG A 75 9.44 -8.87 4.74
C ARG A 75 9.59 -9.83 3.56
N ARG A 76 8.86 -10.95 3.53
CA ARG A 76 8.88 -11.90 2.41
C ARG A 76 8.37 -11.32 1.09
N PHE A 77 7.62 -10.21 1.16
CA PHE A 77 7.09 -9.51 0.00
C PHE A 77 7.91 -8.27 -0.37
N ILE A 78 8.98 -7.97 0.37
CA ILE A 78 9.85 -6.82 0.17
C ILE A 78 11.21 -7.33 -0.29
N PRO A 79 11.63 -7.06 -1.53
CA PRO A 79 12.96 -7.41 -2.01
C PRO A 79 14.05 -6.90 -1.07
N GLU A 80 15.13 -7.66 -0.89
CA GLU A 80 16.22 -7.30 0.04
C GLU A 80 16.78 -5.90 -0.24
N ALA A 81 16.93 -5.54 -1.52
CA ALA A 81 17.39 -4.23 -1.95
C ALA A 81 16.46 -3.06 -1.54
N LEU A 82 15.19 -3.35 -1.24
CA LEU A 82 14.16 -2.38 -0.84
C LEU A 82 13.81 -2.45 0.65
N GLN A 83 14.53 -3.25 1.44
CA GLN A 83 14.33 -3.30 2.89
C GLN A 83 14.63 -1.94 3.52
N PRO A 84 13.85 -1.51 4.52
CA PRO A 84 14.01 -0.20 5.13
C PRO A 84 15.39 -0.06 5.77
N ARG A 85 16.09 1.01 5.38
CA ARG A 85 17.35 1.42 6.02
C ARG A 85 17.12 2.43 7.14
N VAL A 86 16.04 3.19 7.03
CA VAL A 86 15.63 4.22 7.99
C VAL A 86 14.20 3.95 8.41
N ILE A 87 13.96 3.93 9.72
CA ILE A 87 12.62 3.81 10.30
C ILE A 87 12.27 5.15 10.97
N ILE A 88 11.25 5.81 10.43
CA ILE A 88 10.68 7.06 10.94
C ILE A 88 9.63 6.67 11.99
N ARG A 89 10.05 6.54 13.26
CA ARG A 89 9.16 6.05 14.33
C ARG A 89 8.05 7.03 14.69
N LYS A 90 8.29 8.32 14.49
CA LYS A 90 7.35 9.39 14.81
C LYS A 90 7.39 10.43 13.70
N LEU A 91 6.25 10.60 13.04
CA LEU A 91 6.07 11.60 11.99
C LEU A 91 5.78 12.97 12.60
N PRO A 92 6.03 14.07 11.88
CA PRO A 92 5.52 15.39 12.24
C PRO A 92 4.01 15.36 12.42
N GLU A 93 3.50 16.03 13.45
CA GLU A 93 2.08 16.00 13.80
C GLU A 93 1.56 17.42 14.03
N GLY A 94 0.65 17.87 13.14
CA GLY A 94 -0.04 19.15 13.26
C GLY A 94 0.92 20.31 13.58
N ARG A 95 0.75 20.92 14.75
CA ARG A 95 1.56 22.06 15.21
C ARG A 95 2.73 21.68 16.13
N ASP A 96 2.94 20.39 16.43
CA ASP A 96 4.04 19.95 17.32
C ASP A 96 5.39 19.94 16.59
N PRO A 97 6.37 20.78 17.00
CA PRO A 97 7.69 20.82 16.37
C PRO A 97 8.64 19.72 16.87
N SER A 98 8.24 18.86 17.81
CA SER A 98 9.14 17.92 18.50
C SER A 98 9.85 16.91 17.60
N ARG A 99 9.44 16.78 16.33
CA ARG A 99 9.98 15.83 15.35
C ARG A 99 10.67 16.48 14.15
N ASP A 100 10.69 17.80 14.09
CA ASP A 100 11.05 18.54 12.86
C ASP A 100 12.50 18.37 12.50
N ALA A 101 13.40 18.52 13.48
CA ALA A 101 14.83 18.40 13.24
C ALA A 101 15.22 17.01 12.73
N GLU A 102 14.65 15.96 13.33
CA GLU A 102 14.87 14.56 12.91
C GLU A 102 14.28 14.32 11.52
N PHE A 103 13.07 14.82 11.25
CA PHE A 103 12.41 14.66 9.97
C PHE A 103 13.12 15.43 8.84
N LEU A 104 13.52 16.68 9.07
CA LEU A 104 14.25 17.51 8.11
C LEU A 104 15.68 17.00 7.86
N ALA A 105 16.30 16.29 8.80
CA ALA A 105 17.58 15.63 8.58
C ALA A 105 17.48 14.51 7.51
N LEU A 106 16.28 13.99 7.24
CA LEU A 106 16.02 13.09 6.12
C LEU A 106 15.94 13.83 4.78
N ALA A 107 15.99 15.17 4.78
CA ALA A 107 15.91 16.03 3.61
C ALA A 107 14.81 15.62 2.61
N PRO A 108 13.54 15.48 3.04
CA PRO A 108 12.47 15.22 2.09
C PRO A 108 12.23 16.44 1.20
N ASP A 109 11.96 16.19 -0.09
CA ASP A 109 11.54 17.21 -1.06
C ASP A 109 10.02 17.21 -1.30
N LEU A 110 9.32 16.19 -0.81
CA LEU A 110 7.86 16.08 -0.82
C LEU A 110 7.39 15.27 0.38
N ILE A 111 6.34 15.77 1.04
CA ILE A 111 5.51 14.97 1.95
C ILE A 111 4.27 14.53 1.17
N LEU A 112 4.09 13.22 1.02
CA LEU A 112 2.94 12.66 0.34
C LEU A 112 2.04 11.97 1.36
N ASP A 113 0.79 12.40 1.37
CA ASP A 113 -0.28 11.80 2.15
C ASP A 113 -1.35 11.21 1.23
N TYR A 114 -1.95 10.14 1.72
CA TYR A 114 -2.93 9.34 1.01
C TYR A 114 -3.86 8.75 2.07
N GLY A 115 -5.11 9.20 2.10
CA GLY A 115 -6.02 8.84 3.19
C GLY A 115 -7.26 9.71 3.25
N THR A 116 -7.79 9.90 4.45
CA THR A 116 -8.96 10.73 4.69
C THR A 116 -8.68 12.19 4.34
N VAL A 117 -9.62 12.82 3.63
CA VAL A 117 -9.57 14.25 3.30
C VAL A 117 -10.75 14.93 3.96
N ASP A 118 -10.49 15.56 5.11
CA ASP A 118 -11.46 16.34 5.88
C ASP A 118 -10.77 17.60 6.45
N PRO A 119 -11.53 18.55 7.03
CA PRO A 119 -10.96 19.79 7.55
C PRO A 119 -9.83 19.59 8.57
N ASP A 120 -9.89 18.55 9.40
CA ASP A 120 -8.89 18.30 10.44
C ASP A 120 -7.57 17.83 9.82
N TYR A 121 -7.61 16.90 8.87
CA TYR A 121 -6.41 16.46 8.14
C TYR A 121 -5.84 17.59 7.27
N ILE A 122 -6.68 18.43 6.69
CA ILE A 122 -6.23 19.59 5.91
C ILE A 122 -5.50 20.59 6.80
N GLU A 123 -6.07 20.96 7.95
CA GLU A 123 -5.41 21.88 8.90
C GLU A 123 -4.07 21.31 9.39
N ARG A 124 -4.03 20.00 9.70
CA ARG A 124 -2.80 19.33 10.11
C ARG A 124 -1.73 19.39 9.02
N ALA A 125 -2.10 19.10 7.78
CA ALA A 125 -1.19 19.15 6.64
C ALA A 125 -0.65 20.56 6.41
N ASP A 126 -1.52 21.58 6.46
CA ASP A 126 -1.12 22.98 6.33
C ASP A 126 -0.19 23.43 7.46
N ALA A 127 -0.45 23.01 8.71
CA ALA A 127 0.40 23.32 9.85
C ALA A 127 1.80 22.68 9.74
N ILE A 128 1.88 21.45 9.22
CA ILE A 128 3.16 20.76 8.98
C ILE A 128 3.92 21.46 7.85
N GLU A 129 3.27 21.74 6.72
CA GLU A 129 3.89 22.37 5.56
C GLU A 129 4.42 23.77 5.88
N ALA A 130 3.62 24.61 6.55
CA ALA A 130 4.01 25.96 6.93
C ALA A 130 5.24 26.00 7.86
N ARG A 131 5.42 24.96 8.67
CA ARG A 131 6.50 24.86 9.66
C ARG A 131 7.76 24.22 9.09
N LEU A 132 7.61 23.20 8.26
CA LEU A 132 8.74 22.46 7.68
C LEU A 132 9.24 23.07 6.37
N HIS A 133 8.43 23.88 5.69
CA HIS A 133 8.69 24.40 4.35
C HIS A 133 9.00 23.30 3.32
N VAL A 134 8.41 22.11 3.51
CA VAL A 134 8.45 20.99 2.55
C VAL A 134 7.05 20.86 1.95
N PRO A 135 6.90 20.85 0.62
CA PRO A 135 5.61 20.72 -0.02
C PRO A 135 4.83 19.50 0.48
N TYR A 136 3.55 19.68 0.77
CA TYR A 136 2.66 18.63 1.26
C TYR A 136 1.50 18.43 0.30
N LEU A 137 1.31 17.20 -0.20
CA LEU A 137 0.14 16.83 -1.01
C LEU A 137 -0.70 15.79 -0.31
N LEU A 138 -2.01 16.04 -0.21
CA LEU A 138 -3.00 15.13 0.39
C LEU A 138 -3.93 14.56 -0.68
N PHE A 139 -3.79 13.26 -0.94
CA PHE A 139 -4.63 12.53 -1.89
C PHE A 139 -5.71 11.73 -1.17
N ASP A 140 -6.88 11.65 -1.80
CA ASP A 140 -8.04 10.91 -1.32
C ASP A 140 -7.79 9.40 -1.41
N GLY A 141 -7.80 8.77 -0.24
CA GLY A 141 -7.51 7.36 -0.02
C GLY A 141 -8.69 6.42 -0.21
N ALA A 142 -9.88 6.93 -0.55
CA ALA A 142 -11.07 6.11 -0.73
C ALA A 142 -10.85 4.98 -1.75
N LEU A 143 -11.44 3.81 -1.51
CA LEU A 143 -11.24 2.60 -2.30
C LEU A 143 -11.50 2.83 -3.80
N GLY A 144 -12.56 3.58 -4.13
CA GLY A 144 -12.90 3.92 -5.51
C GLY A 144 -11.93 4.88 -6.20
N ARG A 145 -11.09 5.58 -5.44
CA ARG A 145 -10.17 6.63 -5.90
C ARG A 145 -8.76 6.12 -6.14
N ILE A 146 -8.44 4.90 -5.71
CA ILE A 146 -7.12 4.25 -5.92
C ILE A 146 -6.61 4.39 -7.37
N PRO A 147 -7.40 4.16 -8.44
CA PRO A 147 -6.91 4.31 -9.81
C PRO A 147 -6.49 5.73 -10.15
N ASP A 148 -7.25 6.74 -9.68
CA ASP A 148 -6.95 8.16 -9.89
C ASP A 148 -5.70 8.57 -9.11
N ALA A 149 -5.58 8.11 -7.85
CA ALA A 149 -4.41 8.37 -7.01
C ALA A 149 -3.11 7.92 -7.69
N TYR A 150 -3.06 6.72 -8.26
CA TYR A 150 -1.88 6.28 -9.02
C TYR A 150 -1.60 7.22 -10.21
N ARG A 151 -2.59 7.52 -11.05
CA ARG A 151 -2.39 8.36 -12.25
C ARG A 151 -1.88 9.75 -11.90
N ARG A 152 -2.32 10.32 -10.77
CA ARG A 152 -1.91 11.65 -10.32
C ARG A 152 -0.55 11.64 -9.65
N ILE A 153 -0.21 10.60 -8.89
CA ILE A 153 1.05 10.51 -8.16
C ILE A 153 2.20 10.08 -9.07
N GLY A 154 1.96 9.25 -10.08
CA GLY A 154 2.97 8.77 -11.03
C GLY A 154 3.87 9.86 -11.62
N PRO A 155 3.32 10.91 -12.25
CA PRO A 155 4.10 12.02 -12.78
C PRO A 155 4.89 12.78 -11.72
N LEU A 156 4.37 12.89 -10.49
CA LEU A 156 5.06 13.58 -9.39
C LEU A 156 6.36 12.87 -9.01
N VAL A 157 6.41 11.55 -9.20
CA VAL A 157 7.54 10.71 -8.79
C VAL A 157 8.35 10.18 -9.98
N GLY A 158 7.94 10.52 -11.22
CA GLY A 158 8.58 10.09 -12.47
C GLY A 158 8.40 8.60 -12.76
N GLU A 159 7.23 8.05 -12.40
CA GLU A 159 6.85 6.64 -12.61
C GLU A 159 5.54 6.55 -13.41
N GLU A 160 5.42 7.33 -14.49
CA GLU A 160 4.20 7.47 -15.30
C GLU A 160 3.75 6.12 -15.89
N ALA A 161 4.67 5.37 -16.48
CA ALA A 161 4.35 4.07 -17.08
C ALA A 161 3.86 3.06 -16.03
N ARG A 162 4.57 2.96 -14.90
CA ARG A 162 4.19 2.07 -13.79
C ARG A 162 2.88 2.50 -13.14
N SER A 163 2.68 3.80 -12.94
CA SER A 163 1.43 4.32 -12.39
C SER A 163 0.23 4.02 -13.28
N THR A 164 0.39 4.10 -14.60
CA THR A 164 -0.66 3.76 -15.57
C THR A 164 -1.03 2.28 -15.47
N GLN A 165 -0.03 1.40 -15.36
CA GLN A 165 -0.26 -0.04 -15.17
C GLN A 165 -0.98 -0.35 -13.86
N LEU A 166 -0.53 0.24 -12.75
CA LEU A 166 -1.14 0.03 -11.43
C LEU A 166 -2.56 0.61 -11.36
N ALA A 167 -2.80 1.77 -11.96
CA ALA A 167 -4.13 2.36 -12.08
C ALA A 167 -5.08 1.45 -12.88
N ALA A 168 -4.62 0.92 -14.02
CA ALA A 168 -5.41 0.00 -14.84
C ALA A 168 -5.72 -1.31 -14.09
N LEU A 169 -4.74 -1.85 -13.35
CA LEU A 169 -4.95 -3.04 -12.52
C LEU A 169 -5.97 -2.79 -11.40
N ALA A 170 -5.82 -1.68 -10.67
CA ALA A 170 -6.75 -1.31 -9.61
C ALA A 170 -8.18 -1.12 -10.16
N GLN A 171 -8.32 -0.42 -11.28
CA GLN A 171 -9.60 -0.24 -11.96
C GLN A 171 -10.22 -1.58 -12.35
N HIS A 172 -9.43 -2.47 -12.96
CA HIS A 172 -9.89 -3.80 -13.37
C HIS A 172 -10.37 -4.63 -12.19
N ILE A 173 -9.63 -4.63 -11.07
CA ILE A 173 -10.01 -5.36 -9.85
C ILE A 173 -11.35 -4.84 -9.32
N LEU A 174 -11.49 -3.51 -9.20
CA LEU A 174 -12.71 -2.89 -8.69
C LEU A 174 -13.91 -3.22 -9.59
N GLU A 175 -13.77 -3.09 -10.91
CA GLU A 175 -14.84 -3.38 -11.87
C GLU A 175 -15.24 -4.86 -11.88
N LYS A 176 -14.24 -5.76 -11.89
CA LYS A 176 -14.46 -7.21 -11.87
C LYS A 176 -15.34 -7.61 -10.69
N TYR A 177 -15.00 -7.16 -9.49
CA TYR A 177 -15.74 -7.54 -8.30
C TYR A 177 -17.05 -6.77 -8.16
N ARG A 178 -17.14 -5.50 -8.58
CA ARG A 178 -18.42 -4.77 -8.62
C ARG A 178 -19.46 -5.49 -9.50
N ASN A 179 -19.05 -6.00 -10.66
CA ASN A 179 -19.94 -6.76 -11.55
C ASN A 179 -20.39 -8.11 -10.95
N LEU A 180 -19.52 -8.75 -10.16
CA LEU A 180 -19.85 -9.99 -9.46
C LEU A 180 -20.83 -9.74 -8.30
N LEU A 181 -20.61 -8.66 -7.55
CA LEU A 181 -21.46 -8.28 -6.42
C LEU A 181 -22.86 -7.84 -6.85
N ALA A 182 -22.99 -7.14 -7.98
CA ALA A 182 -24.29 -6.75 -8.54
C ALA A 182 -25.22 -7.94 -8.84
N ARG A 183 -24.67 -9.16 -8.94
CA ARG A 183 -25.40 -10.41 -9.19
C ARG A 183 -25.54 -11.28 -7.95
N SER A 184 -25.02 -10.84 -6.81
CA SER A 184 -24.96 -11.59 -5.56
C SER A 184 -25.97 -11.03 -4.56
N PRO A 185 -26.65 -11.89 -3.78
CA PRO A 185 -27.48 -11.41 -2.68
C PRO A 185 -26.62 -10.73 -1.61
N SER A 186 -27.11 -9.65 -1.03
CA SER A 186 -26.47 -9.03 0.14
C SER A 186 -26.44 -10.01 1.31
N ARG A 187 -25.42 -9.91 2.14
CA ARG A 187 -25.22 -10.72 3.34
C ARG A 187 -24.98 -9.84 4.55
N ARG A 188 -25.45 -10.32 5.70
CA ARG A 188 -25.32 -9.66 6.99
C ARG A 188 -23.94 -9.95 7.55
N ALA A 189 -23.16 -8.92 7.82
CA ALA A 189 -21.80 -9.02 8.30
C ALA A 189 -21.66 -8.36 9.68
N TYR A 190 -20.90 -9.00 10.57
CA TYR A 190 -20.35 -8.34 11.75
C TYR A 190 -18.85 -8.18 11.56
N VAL A 191 -18.36 -6.96 11.75
CA VAL A 191 -16.96 -6.60 11.50
C VAL A 191 -16.35 -6.09 12.79
N THR A 192 -15.19 -6.61 13.17
CA THR A 192 -14.47 -6.21 14.38
C THR A 192 -12.96 -6.26 14.16
N ASP A 193 -12.26 -5.31 14.75
CA ASP A 193 -10.80 -5.30 14.85
C ASP A 193 -10.32 -5.46 16.30
N SER A 194 -11.19 -5.61 17.28
CA SER A 194 -10.74 -5.81 18.65
C SER A 194 -10.30 -7.24 18.90
N ALA A 195 -9.34 -7.39 19.81
CA ALA A 195 -8.90 -8.71 20.26
C ALA A 195 -10.07 -9.49 20.86
N ASP A 196 -10.93 -8.89 21.67
CA ASP A 196 -12.09 -9.58 22.27
C ASP A 196 -13.24 -9.87 21.27
N GLY A 197 -13.18 -9.31 20.06
CA GLY A 197 -14.23 -9.41 19.04
C GLY A 197 -15.53 -8.66 19.39
N LEU A 198 -15.51 -7.78 20.39
CA LEU A 198 -16.67 -7.05 20.90
C LEU A 198 -16.62 -5.53 20.64
N SER A 199 -15.59 -5.02 19.98
CA SER A 199 -15.59 -3.65 19.46
C SER A 199 -15.85 -3.71 17.96
N PRO A 200 -17.07 -3.40 17.50
CA PRO A 200 -17.36 -3.42 16.08
C PRO A 200 -16.71 -2.25 15.35
N ILE A 201 -16.44 -2.47 14.07
CA ILE A 201 -16.23 -1.39 13.12
C ILE A 201 -17.62 -0.94 12.65
N PHE A 202 -18.03 0.27 13.02
CA PHE A 202 -19.32 0.85 12.65
C PHE A 202 -19.31 1.41 11.22
N THR A 203 -20.49 1.53 10.59
CA THR A 203 -20.62 1.90 9.16
C THR A 203 -20.12 3.28 8.80
N ASP A 204 -20.01 4.18 9.77
CA ASP A 204 -19.49 5.54 9.66
C ASP A 204 -17.98 5.64 9.86
N MET A 205 -17.30 4.55 10.20
CA MET A 205 -15.86 4.50 10.32
C MET A 205 -15.20 4.26 8.94
N PRO A 206 -14.06 4.91 8.63
CA PRO A 206 -13.35 4.68 7.35
C PRO A 206 -13.01 3.20 7.09
N ALA A 207 -12.68 2.45 8.14
CA ALA A 207 -12.40 1.02 8.05
C ALA A 207 -13.60 0.17 7.57
N ALA A 208 -14.83 0.72 7.63
CA ALA A 208 -16.04 0.04 7.15
C ALA A 208 -16.22 0.12 5.64
N GLU A 209 -15.53 1.03 4.95
CA GLU A 209 -15.75 1.36 3.52
C GLU A 209 -15.73 0.10 2.65
N ILE A 210 -14.72 -0.76 2.83
CA ILE A 210 -14.57 -1.99 2.05
C ILE A 210 -15.75 -2.94 2.23
N PHE A 211 -16.35 -3.02 3.41
CA PHE A 211 -17.49 -3.91 3.67
C PHE A 211 -18.77 -3.37 3.05
N ALA A 212 -18.97 -2.05 3.11
CA ALA A 212 -20.06 -1.39 2.41
C ALA A 212 -19.91 -1.57 0.89
N TRP A 213 -18.69 -1.40 0.36
CA TRP A 213 -18.40 -1.62 -1.06
C TRP A 213 -18.61 -3.07 -1.50
N LEU A 214 -18.34 -4.04 -0.62
CA LEU A 214 -18.66 -5.45 -0.83
C LEU A 214 -20.17 -5.75 -0.80
N GLY A 215 -21.03 -4.75 -0.58
CA GLY A 215 -22.48 -4.91 -0.51
C GLY A 215 -22.97 -5.64 0.74
N LEU A 216 -22.17 -5.64 1.81
CA LEU A 216 -22.50 -6.29 3.07
C LEU A 216 -23.37 -5.37 3.95
N GLU A 217 -24.41 -5.93 4.55
CA GLU A 217 -25.19 -5.27 5.59
C GLU A 217 -24.42 -5.39 6.91
N ASN A 218 -23.78 -4.30 7.36
CA ASN A 218 -23.11 -4.30 8.66
C ASN A 218 -24.15 -4.27 9.79
N VAL A 219 -24.28 -5.37 10.53
CA VAL A 219 -25.29 -5.53 11.58
C VAL A 219 -25.05 -4.64 12.80
N ALA A 220 -23.84 -4.09 12.96
CA ALA A 220 -23.54 -3.13 14.02
C ALA A 220 -24.09 -1.71 13.71
N GLY A 221 -24.39 -1.41 12.45
CA GLY A 221 -24.90 -0.10 12.04
C GLY A 221 -23.92 1.05 12.28
N ARG A 222 -24.46 2.25 12.51
CA ARG A 222 -23.69 3.46 12.85
C ARG A 222 -23.36 3.49 14.35
N LEU A 223 -22.28 4.16 14.72
CA LEU A 223 -21.94 4.34 16.14
C LEU A 223 -23.03 5.10 16.90
N ASP A 224 -23.57 6.17 16.30
CA ASP A 224 -24.61 7.00 16.94
C ASP A 224 -25.92 6.25 17.24
N ASP A 225 -26.18 5.17 16.49
CA ASP A 225 -27.37 4.33 16.66
C ASP A 225 -27.17 3.25 17.73
N ALA A 226 -25.95 3.10 18.26
CA ALA A 226 -25.60 2.07 19.22
C ALA A 226 -26.23 2.35 20.60
N LYS A 227 -27.39 1.73 20.86
CA LYS A 227 -28.13 1.88 22.13
C LYS A 227 -27.47 1.21 23.34
N THR A 228 -26.53 0.30 23.11
CA THR A 228 -25.86 -0.47 24.15
C THR A 228 -24.36 -0.47 23.92
N LEU A 229 -23.60 0.07 24.85
CA LEU A 229 -22.15 -0.07 24.95
C LEU A 229 -21.81 -0.49 26.39
N PRO A 230 -20.88 -1.43 26.61
CA PRO A 230 -20.14 -2.19 25.60
C PRO A 230 -20.99 -3.26 24.90
N ILE A 231 -20.62 -3.65 23.68
CA ILE A 231 -21.27 -4.75 22.95
C ILE A 231 -20.93 -6.09 23.62
N THR A 232 -21.89 -7.02 23.62
CA THR A 232 -21.74 -8.35 24.23
C THR A 232 -21.93 -9.46 23.19
N PHE A 233 -21.47 -10.68 23.48
CA PHE A 233 -21.72 -11.83 22.60
C PHE A 233 -23.21 -12.14 22.44
N ALA A 234 -24.03 -11.86 23.47
CA ALA A 234 -25.48 -12.02 23.36
C ALA A 234 -26.04 -11.05 22.32
N GLN A 235 -25.56 -9.80 22.30
CA GLN A 235 -25.94 -8.79 21.31
C GLN A 235 -25.53 -9.22 19.89
N VAL A 236 -24.28 -9.66 19.70
CA VAL A 236 -23.80 -10.13 18.37
C VAL A 236 -24.61 -11.35 17.90
N ARG A 237 -24.97 -12.26 18.80
CA ARG A 237 -25.85 -13.40 18.48
C ARG A 237 -27.27 -12.98 18.13
N GLN A 238 -27.82 -11.98 18.82
CA GLN A 238 -29.15 -11.43 18.52
C GLN A 238 -29.19 -10.77 17.15
N TRP A 239 -28.10 -10.12 16.74
CA TRP A 239 -27.97 -9.58 15.39
C TRP A 239 -27.94 -10.67 14.31
N GLN A 240 -27.58 -11.92 14.61
CA GLN A 240 -27.56 -13.03 13.64
C GLN A 240 -26.84 -12.71 12.31
N PRO A 241 -25.55 -12.32 12.32
CA PRO A 241 -24.81 -12.10 11.08
C PRO A 241 -24.59 -13.43 10.33
N ASP A 242 -24.59 -13.36 8.99
CA ASP A 242 -24.24 -14.48 8.10
C ASP A 242 -22.73 -14.76 8.11
N VAL A 243 -21.93 -13.71 8.31
CA VAL A 243 -20.45 -13.75 8.27
C VAL A 243 -19.87 -12.84 9.35
N ILE A 244 -18.75 -13.26 9.93
CA ILE A 244 -17.95 -12.42 10.84
C ILE A 244 -16.57 -12.15 10.23
N PHE A 245 -16.19 -10.89 10.19
CA PHE A 245 -14.84 -10.43 9.85
C PHE A 245 -14.10 -10.02 11.12
N ALA A 246 -13.01 -10.74 11.41
CA ALA A 246 -12.12 -10.45 12.53
C ALA A 246 -10.76 -10.02 11.97
N LEU A 247 -10.48 -8.71 12.04
CA LEU A 247 -9.30 -8.11 11.40
C LEU A 247 -8.01 -8.29 12.21
N ASN A 248 -8.13 -8.31 13.54
CA ASN A 248 -7.06 -8.74 14.43
C ASN A 248 -7.24 -10.20 14.87
N PRO A 249 -6.15 -10.89 15.27
CA PRO A 249 -6.25 -12.22 15.85
C PRO A 249 -7.08 -12.16 17.14
N VAL A 250 -8.27 -12.74 17.11
CA VAL A 250 -9.15 -12.85 18.28
C VAL A 250 -8.67 -14.04 19.13
N PRO A 251 -8.38 -13.87 20.45
CA PRO A 251 -8.03 -14.97 21.33
C PRO A 251 -9.12 -16.04 21.33
N ALA A 252 -8.69 -17.29 21.45
CA ALA A 252 -9.56 -18.47 21.39
C ALA A 252 -10.46 -18.62 22.64
N ARG A 253 -11.39 -17.70 22.90
CA ARG A 253 -12.42 -17.84 23.95
C ARG A 253 -13.71 -17.07 23.61
N ALA A 254 -14.63 -17.74 22.89
CA ALA A 254 -16.09 -17.69 23.06
C ALA A 254 -16.77 -18.29 21.79
N GLY A 255 -18.03 -18.70 21.89
CA GLY A 255 -18.64 -19.70 21.00
C GLY A 255 -19.47 -19.20 19.80
N ARG A 256 -19.65 -20.13 18.85
CA ARG A 256 -20.80 -20.36 17.94
C ARG A 256 -21.38 -19.19 17.12
N ILE A 257 -20.70 -18.81 16.03
CA ILE A 257 -21.31 -18.07 14.91
C ILE A 257 -20.71 -18.57 13.57
N GLY A 258 -21.49 -18.52 12.49
CA GLY A 258 -21.12 -18.96 11.13
C GLY A 258 -19.91 -18.22 10.53
N HIS A 259 -19.32 -18.84 9.50
CA HIS A 259 -18.15 -18.41 8.70
C HIS A 259 -17.39 -17.18 9.24
N VAL A 260 -16.31 -17.45 9.95
CA VAL A 260 -15.33 -16.43 10.33
C VAL A 260 -14.26 -16.37 9.26
N VAL A 261 -14.19 -15.27 8.53
CA VAL A 261 -13.06 -14.99 7.64
C VAL A 261 -11.99 -14.32 8.51
N ALA A 262 -11.08 -15.13 9.02
CA ALA A 262 -9.94 -14.63 9.79
C ALA A 262 -8.79 -14.26 8.86
N GLY A 263 -8.11 -13.14 9.15
CA GLY A 263 -6.93 -12.67 8.42
C GLY A 263 -5.76 -13.67 8.41
N PRO A 264 -4.70 -13.38 7.64
CA PRO A 264 -3.65 -14.34 7.28
C PRO A 264 -2.87 -15.02 8.43
N GLU A 265 -3.00 -14.57 9.68
CA GLU A 265 -2.22 -15.07 10.83
C GLU A 265 -3.01 -15.68 12.01
N GLY A 266 -4.34 -15.80 11.97
CA GLY A 266 -5.08 -16.19 13.19
C GLY A 266 -6.21 -17.19 12.97
N ARG A 267 -6.12 -18.39 13.55
CA ARG A 267 -7.26 -19.32 13.64
C ARG A 267 -8.26 -18.83 14.69
N ALA A 268 -9.29 -18.09 14.28
CA ALA A 268 -10.49 -17.91 15.10
C ALA A 268 -11.38 -19.16 14.97
N ARG A 269 -11.47 -19.99 16.01
CA ARG A 269 -12.43 -21.12 16.08
C ARG A 269 -13.59 -20.77 17.01
N TRP A 270 -14.66 -20.24 16.41
CA TRP A 270 -15.99 -20.09 17.02
C TRP A 270 -16.84 -21.33 16.68
N GLN A 271 -16.80 -22.40 17.51
CA GLN A 271 -17.41 -23.70 17.13
C GLN A 271 -18.87 -23.90 17.56
N GLY A 272 -19.79 -24.07 16.58
CA GLY A 272 -20.97 -24.96 16.65
C GLY A 272 -22.38 -24.41 16.35
N LEU A 273 -23.26 -25.36 15.96
CA LEU A 273 -24.72 -25.29 15.74
C LEU A 273 -25.28 -24.63 14.47
N PHE A 274 -24.56 -24.68 13.35
CA PHE A 274 -25.12 -24.89 12.00
C PHE A 274 -24.08 -25.66 11.15
N ARG A 275 -24.51 -26.48 10.18
CA ARG A 275 -23.59 -27.25 9.30
C ARG A 275 -22.71 -26.27 8.50
N ALA A 276 -21.45 -26.13 8.91
CA ALA A 276 -20.46 -25.43 8.12
C ALA A 276 -20.28 -26.13 6.77
N ARG A 277 -20.57 -25.45 5.66
CA ARG A 277 -19.95 -25.78 4.36
C ARG A 277 -18.55 -25.19 4.39
N SER A 278 -17.53 -26.04 4.38
CA SER A 278 -16.11 -25.66 4.36
C SER A 278 -15.85 -24.55 3.36
N ALA A 279 -15.22 -23.46 3.80
CA ALA A 279 -14.68 -22.44 2.90
C ALA A 279 -13.70 -23.12 1.95
N ALA A 280 -13.86 -22.90 0.65
CA ALA A 280 -12.84 -23.23 -0.31
C ALA A 280 -11.52 -22.60 0.18
N ARG A 281 -10.48 -23.42 0.29
CA ARG A 281 -9.11 -22.96 0.51
C ARG A 281 -8.87 -21.89 -0.56
N LEU A 282 -8.70 -20.63 -0.16
CA LEU A 282 -8.09 -19.63 -1.03
C LEU A 282 -6.71 -20.18 -1.35
N ASP A 283 -6.55 -20.68 -2.57
CA ASP A 283 -5.31 -21.23 -3.06
C ASP A 283 -4.25 -20.13 -2.99
N ARG A 284 -3.30 -20.31 -2.07
CA ARG A 284 -2.22 -19.35 -1.80
C ARG A 284 -1.12 -19.42 -2.87
N THR A 285 -1.32 -20.16 -3.96
CA THR A 285 -0.26 -20.44 -4.93
C THR A 285 -0.38 -19.72 -6.27
N THR A 286 -1.41 -18.89 -6.50
CA THR A 286 -1.42 -18.06 -7.71
C THR A 286 -0.72 -16.72 -7.43
N PRO A 287 0.46 -16.45 -8.00
CA PRO A 287 1.04 -15.11 -7.94
C PRO A 287 0.08 -14.14 -8.62
N VAL A 288 -0.15 -12.97 -8.02
CA VAL A 288 -1.01 -11.92 -8.60
C VAL A 288 -0.58 -11.55 -10.05
N GLY A 289 0.70 -11.78 -10.40
CA GLY A 289 1.24 -11.57 -11.74
C GLY A 289 0.79 -12.57 -12.82
N GLU A 290 0.50 -13.83 -12.49
CA GLU A 290 0.09 -14.83 -13.51
C GLU A 290 -1.37 -14.67 -13.95
N SER A 291 -2.23 -14.08 -13.11
CA SER A 291 -3.60 -13.78 -13.49
C SER A 291 -3.69 -12.68 -14.55
N ALA A 292 -2.70 -11.79 -14.65
CA ALA A 292 -2.64 -10.75 -15.67
C ALA A 292 -2.26 -11.32 -17.05
N ALA A 293 -1.34 -12.29 -17.08
CA ALA A 293 -0.96 -12.99 -18.32
C ALA A 293 -2.12 -13.82 -18.90
N ARG A 294 -2.96 -14.42 -18.05
CA ARG A 294 -4.18 -15.15 -18.47
C ARG A 294 -5.33 -14.24 -18.91
N ALA A 295 -5.29 -12.95 -18.59
CA ALA A 295 -6.34 -11.98 -18.96
C ALA A 295 -6.16 -11.38 -20.37
N GLY A 296 -5.21 -11.86 -21.17
CA GLY A 296 -5.08 -11.47 -22.58
C GLY A 296 -4.60 -10.02 -22.80
N LEU A 297 -3.88 -9.43 -21.85
CA LEU A 297 -3.23 -8.12 -22.03
C LEU A 297 -1.87 -8.25 -22.77
N GLY A 298 -1.80 -9.13 -23.76
CA GLY A 298 -0.70 -9.22 -24.72
C GLY A 298 -1.05 -8.40 -25.95
N GLY A 299 -0.75 -7.11 -25.93
CA GLY A 299 -0.75 -6.28 -27.12
C GLY A 299 0.60 -6.38 -27.82
N ASP A 300 0.61 -7.06 -28.97
CA ASP A 300 1.73 -7.09 -29.90
C ASP A 300 2.21 -5.69 -30.25
N GLY A 301 3.51 -5.47 -30.08
CA GLY A 301 4.23 -4.27 -30.48
C GLY A 301 5.68 -4.62 -30.69
N ALA A 302 5.97 -5.21 -31.86
CA ALA A 302 7.31 -5.57 -32.29
C ALA A 302 8.25 -4.35 -32.27
N LEU A 303 9.41 -4.48 -31.64
CA LEU A 303 10.64 -3.83 -32.08
C LEU A 303 11.79 -4.83 -32.03
N ALA A 304 12.29 -5.12 -33.23
CA ALA A 304 13.41 -5.99 -33.51
C ALA A 304 14.76 -5.35 -33.12
N GLY A 305 15.75 -6.16 -32.76
CA GLY A 305 17.16 -5.72 -32.79
C GLY A 305 18.17 -6.51 -31.94
N GLY A 306 18.68 -7.63 -32.46
CA GLY A 306 20.09 -8.06 -32.28
C GLY A 306 20.45 -9.04 -31.15
N PRO A 307 21.32 -10.07 -31.39
CA PRO A 307 21.55 -11.18 -30.47
C PRO A 307 22.72 -10.93 -29.49
N ALA A 308 22.58 -11.43 -28.26
CA ALA A 308 23.70 -11.62 -27.32
C ALA A 308 24.30 -13.04 -27.48
N PRO A 309 25.63 -13.22 -27.41
CA PRO A 309 26.28 -14.50 -27.67
C PRO A 309 26.17 -15.43 -26.46
N GLY A 310 25.90 -16.70 -26.75
CA GLY A 310 25.80 -17.76 -25.74
C GLY A 310 27.15 -18.24 -25.22
N ILE A 311 27.15 -18.79 -24.01
CA ILE A 311 28.18 -19.72 -23.55
C ILE A 311 27.50 -20.93 -22.90
N ARG A 312 28.02 -22.09 -23.32
CA ARG A 312 27.54 -23.46 -23.20
C ARG A 312 27.56 -23.99 -21.76
N THR A 313 26.55 -24.78 -21.43
CA THR A 313 26.55 -25.76 -20.34
C THR A 313 27.27 -27.06 -20.77
N GLY A 314 28.08 -27.63 -19.88
CA GLY A 314 28.68 -28.96 -19.99
C GLY A 314 29.43 -29.34 -18.70
N PRO A 315 29.59 -30.64 -18.37
CA PRO A 315 28.86 -31.20 -17.23
C PRO A 315 29.71 -31.80 -16.08
N ALA A 316 29.02 -32.07 -14.97
CA ALA A 316 29.17 -33.13 -13.98
C ALA A 316 30.58 -33.63 -13.58
N GLY A 317 30.92 -33.46 -12.30
CA GLY A 317 32.00 -34.19 -11.63
C GLY A 317 31.69 -34.37 -10.15
N ALA A 318 31.36 -35.60 -9.77
CA ALA A 318 31.21 -36.05 -8.38
C ALA A 318 32.59 -36.17 -7.71
N PHE A 319 32.72 -35.86 -6.42
CA PHE A 319 33.65 -36.57 -5.53
C PHE A 319 33.18 -36.51 -4.06
N ARG A 320 33.19 -37.69 -3.44
CA ARG A 320 32.94 -37.95 -2.01
C ARG A 320 34.29 -38.07 -1.25
N HIS A 321 34.21 -37.77 0.05
CA HIS A 321 34.97 -38.29 1.20
C HIS A 321 36.47 -38.03 1.37
N ALA A 322 36.82 -37.43 2.52
CA ALA A 322 37.61 -38.01 3.64
C ALA A 322 37.69 -36.96 4.77
N ALA A 323 37.12 -37.21 5.94
CA ALA A 323 37.76 -37.79 7.15
C ALA A 323 38.55 -36.75 7.98
N ALA A 324 38.13 -36.62 9.23
CA ALA A 324 38.71 -35.83 10.33
C ALA A 324 40.05 -36.44 10.81
N PRO A 325 40.75 -35.86 11.79
CA PRO A 325 40.24 -35.57 13.14
C PRO A 325 39.99 -34.09 13.46
#